data_AF-A0A522P735-F1
#
_entry.id   AF-A0A522P735-F1
#
_cell.length_a   1.000
_cell.length_b   1.000
_cell.length_c   1.000
_cell.angle_alpha   90.00
_cell.angle_beta   90.00
_cell.angle_gamma   90.00
#
_symmetry.space_group_name_H-M   'P 1'
#
loop_
_entity.id
_entity.type
_entity.pdbx_description
1 polymer ?
#
loop_
_entity_poly.entity_id
_entity_poly.type
_entity_poly.pdbx_seq_one_letter_code
_entity_poly.pdbx_strand_id
1 'polypeptide(L)'
;MSTKSATVPTPYLPLSFFAAGISALGLAALALALGLLTPLAILHLVAVGSFATIAMGALYQFVPVVGMLPLRGIPLGFIHLPLAIAGTALMVWGFTQGAFTVVAAGGILHVVGVLLQAGVLAATLRVGSPAITARGAALALGGFVVTAALGIAIALGAGTPSGGALIGVHGMFGLAAFFGTLIVAVTFRLLRMFERFSLEPRALWLEIAIAATAILAALLPRVGVPLLAAASLAFAFNLGVVAKHRNPAYQRETLLYALTSGLAGCVAVFAALAGAMEMAVIFALWLFVGTAVVGYLQRIVPFIWWMRRSRLEGTRNIPMLGEMNETRLGHAILALWVGGGLWYVFAPQALATLAGWPALIAWGGLIAQIARPFLLPGKTPAA
;
A
#
# COMPACT_ATOMS: atom_id res chain seq x y z
N MET A 1 -4.04 37.42 -9.18
CA MET A 1 -3.41 36.10 -8.97
C MET A 1 -3.83 35.17 -10.09
N SER A 2 -2.88 34.59 -10.82
CA SER A 2 -3.16 33.69 -11.94
C SER A 2 -3.89 32.43 -11.48
N THR A 3 -5.04 32.14 -12.10
CA THR A 3 -5.92 30.99 -11.86
C THR A 3 -5.24 29.61 -12.08
N LYS A 4 -3.97 29.59 -12.51
CA LYS A 4 -3.18 28.36 -12.72
C LYS A 4 -2.64 27.71 -11.45
N SER A 5 -2.70 28.36 -10.27
CA SER A 5 -2.16 27.77 -9.03
C SER A 5 -3.12 26.77 -8.34
N ALA A 6 -4.38 26.70 -8.76
CA ALA A 6 -5.42 25.93 -8.06
C ALA A 6 -5.44 24.42 -8.38
N THR A 7 -4.62 23.93 -9.32
CA THR A 7 -4.82 22.62 -9.96
C THR A 7 -4.10 21.43 -9.30
N VAL A 8 -3.33 21.63 -8.22
CA VAL A 8 -2.60 20.52 -7.58
C VAL A 8 -3.01 20.34 -6.12
N PRO A 9 -3.27 19.11 -5.67
CA PRO A 9 -3.64 18.82 -4.28
C PRO A 9 -2.62 19.41 -3.30
N THR A 10 -3.10 19.83 -2.14
CA THR A 10 -2.21 20.24 -1.05
C THR A 10 -1.32 19.04 -0.68
N PRO A 11 0.02 19.15 -0.74
CA PRO A 11 0.92 18.02 -0.46
C PRO A 11 0.82 17.55 0.99
N TYR A 12 0.35 18.40 1.90
CA TYR A 12 0.25 18.11 3.32
C TYR A 12 -0.69 16.95 3.64
N LEU A 13 -1.83 16.85 2.95
CA LEU A 13 -2.80 15.79 3.20
C LEU A 13 -2.18 14.40 2.93
N PRO A 14 -1.71 14.06 1.71
CA PRO A 14 -1.09 12.76 1.46
C PRO A 14 0.16 12.53 2.33
N LEU A 15 0.99 13.55 2.54
CA LEU A 15 2.19 13.42 3.40
C LEU A 15 1.83 13.10 4.86
N SER A 16 0.72 13.63 5.38
CA SER A 16 0.28 13.34 6.75
C SER A 16 -0.18 11.88 6.93
N PHE A 17 -0.87 11.32 5.94
CA PHE A 17 -1.18 9.88 5.89
C PHE A 17 0.08 9.02 5.76
N PHE A 18 1.05 9.43 4.93
CA PHE A 18 2.32 8.71 4.82
C PHE A 18 3.08 8.72 6.13
N ALA A 19 3.17 9.87 6.81
CA ALA A 19 3.80 9.98 8.11
C ALA A 19 3.13 9.04 9.12
N ALA A 20 1.80 9.07 9.24
CA ALA A 20 1.05 8.20 10.14
C ALA A 20 1.31 6.71 9.86
N GLY A 21 1.23 6.30 8.59
CA GLY A 21 1.44 4.89 8.24
C GLY A 21 2.89 4.43 8.38
N ILE A 22 3.88 5.27 8.05
CA ILE A 22 5.29 4.96 8.28
C ILE A 22 5.60 4.87 9.78
N SER A 23 5.00 5.73 10.61
CA SER A 23 5.11 5.63 12.07
C SER A 23 4.48 4.34 12.59
N ALA A 24 3.29 3.97 12.13
CA ALA A 24 2.65 2.71 12.48
C ALA A 24 3.51 1.48 12.08
N LEU A 25 4.19 1.54 10.93
CA LEU A 25 5.11 0.49 10.50
C LEU A 25 6.30 0.33 11.45
N GLY A 26 6.91 1.44 11.87
CA GLY A 26 8.00 1.42 12.83
C GLY A 26 7.57 0.88 14.19
N LEU A 27 6.39 1.29 14.67
CA LEU A 27 5.78 0.75 15.90
C LEU A 27 5.50 -0.75 15.80
N ALA A 28 5.01 -1.24 14.66
CA ALA A 28 4.79 -2.67 14.45
C ALA A 28 6.11 -3.46 14.44
N ALA A 29 7.15 -2.95 13.77
CA ALA A 29 8.45 -3.59 13.74
C ALA A 29 9.09 -3.66 15.13
N LEU A 30 9.01 -2.57 15.90
CA LEU A 30 9.48 -2.51 17.28
C LEU A 30 8.69 -3.46 18.18
N ALA A 31 7.37 -3.46 18.09
CA ALA A 31 6.51 -4.34 18.88
C ALA A 31 6.75 -5.82 18.58
N LEU A 32 7.01 -6.17 17.31
CA LEU A 32 7.39 -7.52 16.91
C LEU A 32 8.76 -7.91 17.49
N ALA A 33 9.76 -7.03 17.37
CA ALA A 33 11.12 -7.27 17.85
C ALA A 33 11.18 -7.50 19.37
N LEU A 34 10.31 -6.80 20.10
CA LEU A 34 10.23 -6.84 21.56
C LEU A 34 9.15 -7.80 22.08
N GLY A 35 8.37 -8.43 21.21
CA GLY A 35 7.28 -9.34 21.61
C GLY A 35 6.16 -8.67 22.42
N LEU A 36 5.85 -7.41 22.16
CA LEU A 36 4.95 -6.59 22.99
C LEU A 36 3.45 -6.73 22.66
N LEU A 37 3.13 -7.14 21.44
CA LEU A 37 1.76 -7.18 20.93
C LEU A 37 1.38 -8.58 20.45
N THR A 38 0.08 -8.87 20.48
CA THR A 38 -0.43 -10.13 19.93
C THR A 38 -0.25 -10.16 18.41
N PRO A 39 -0.13 -11.35 17.78
CA PRO A 39 0.03 -11.46 16.33
C PRO A 39 -1.08 -10.74 15.54
N LEU A 40 -2.34 -10.78 16.01
CA LEU A 40 -3.46 -10.08 15.36
C LEU A 40 -3.35 -8.55 15.48
N ALA A 41 -2.86 -8.04 16.62
CA ALA A 41 -2.61 -6.62 16.80
C ALA A 41 -1.49 -6.14 15.86
N ILE A 42 -0.39 -6.90 15.75
CA ILE A 42 0.71 -6.62 14.81
C ILE A 42 0.18 -6.66 13.37
N LEU A 43 -0.56 -7.70 13.00
CA LEU A 43 -1.14 -7.87 11.67
C LEU A 43 -1.97 -6.65 11.25
N HIS A 44 -2.85 -6.15 12.11
CA HIS A 44 -3.71 -5.01 11.80
C HIS A 44 -2.98 -3.67 11.91
N LEU A 45 -1.97 -3.54 12.79
CA LEU A 45 -1.11 -2.36 12.80
C LEU A 45 -0.32 -2.24 11.50
N VAL A 46 0.18 -3.36 10.95
CA VAL A 46 0.85 -3.39 9.65
C VAL A 46 -0.13 -3.18 8.50
N ALA A 47 -1.19 -3.98 8.42
CA ALA A 47 -2.13 -3.95 7.30
C ALA A 47 -2.92 -2.63 7.27
N VAL A 48 -3.56 -2.25 8.37
CA VAL A 48 -4.49 -1.11 8.41
C VAL A 48 -3.76 0.16 8.85
N GLY A 49 -3.04 0.08 9.98
CA GLY A 49 -2.31 1.21 10.54
C GLY A 49 -1.24 1.77 9.62
N SER A 50 -0.53 0.89 8.90
CA SER A 50 0.52 1.27 7.95
C SER A 50 0.06 1.22 6.50
N PHE A 51 -0.02 0.04 5.89
CA PHE A 51 -0.12 -0.08 4.44
C PHE A 51 -1.41 0.50 3.87
N ALA A 52 -2.55 0.26 4.51
CA ALA A 52 -3.82 0.86 4.09
C ALA A 52 -3.78 2.38 4.29
N THR A 53 -3.29 2.88 5.43
CA THR A 53 -3.17 4.32 5.69
C THR A 53 -2.27 5.02 4.66
N ILE A 54 -1.14 4.42 4.29
CA ILE A 54 -0.28 4.91 3.20
C ILE A 54 -1.04 4.88 1.87
N ALA A 55 -1.72 3.78 1.55
CA ALA A 55 -2.54 3.67 0.35
C ALA A 55 -3.62 4.76 0.27
N MET A 56 -4.29 5.06 1.39
CA MET A 56 -5.29 6.15 1.46
C MET A 56 -4.65 7.51 1.18
N GLY A 57 -3.47 7.80 1.75
CA GLY A 57 -2.70 8.99 1.41
C GLY A 57 -2.36 9.06 -0.08
N ALA A 58 -1.91 7.95 -0.65
CA ALA A 58 -1.55 7.86 -2.06
C ALA A 58 -2.75 8.14 -2.98
N LEU A 59 -3.95 7.67 -2.64
CA LEU A 59 -5.16 7.91 -3.43
C LEU A 59 -5.56 9.38 -3.47
N TYR A 60 -5.40 10.13 -2.36
CA TYR A 60 -5.60 11.59 -2.36
C TYR A 60 -4.62 12.34 -3.26
N GLN A 61 -3.47 11.75 -3.61
CA GLN A 61 -2.51 12.33 -4.54
C GLN A 61 -2.73 11.84 -5.97
N PHE A 62 -2.86 10.52 -6.17
CA PHE A 62 -2.85 9.92 -7.51
C PHE A 62 -4.08 10.26 -8.32
N VAL A 63 -5.27 10.15 -7.72
CA VAL A 63 -6.53 10.41 -8.44
C VAL A 63 -6.55 11.81 -9.06
N PRO A 64 -6.31 12.89 -8.29
CA PRO A 64 -6.25 14.24 -8.86
C PRO A 64 -5.08 14.45 -9.84
N VAL A 65 -3.89 13.88 -9.57
CA VAL A 65 -2.74 14.01 -10.50
C VAL A 65 -3.01 13.36 -11.84
N VAL A 66 -3.57 12.14 -11.85
CA VAL A 66 -3.88 11.44 -13.09
C VAL A 66 -5.05 12.09 -13.81
N GLY A 67 -6.07 12.54 -13.09
CA GLY A 67 -7.19 13.28 -13.66
C GLY A 67 -6.81 14.69 -14.13
N MET A 68 -5.64 15.21 -13.72
CA MET A 68 -5.28 16.63 -13.85
C MET A 68 -6.34 17.55 -13.24
N LEU A 69 -6.95 17.11 -12.12
CA LEU A 69 -8.04 17.78 -11.43
C LEU A 69 -7.57 18.30 -10.06
N PRO A 70 -8.11 19.43 -9.58
CA PRO A 70 -7.90 19.85 -8.19
C PRO A 70 -8.64 18.89 -7.24
N LEU A 71 -8.00 18.50 -6.14
CA LEU A 71 -8.64 17.71 -5.10
C LEU A 71 -9.74 18.55 -4.42
N ARG A 72 -10.98 18.04 -4.40
CA ARG A 72 -12.11 18.69 -3.73
C ARG A 72 -12.30 18.16 -2.31
N GLY A 73 -12.96 18.93 -1.43
CA GLY A 73 -13.32 18.46 -0.09
C GLY A 73 -12.14 18.17 0.84
N ILE A 74 -11.01 18.87 0.66
CA ILE A 74 -9.77 18.70 1.44
C ILE A 74 -10.02 18.64 2.97
N PRO A 75 -10.89 19.48 3.58
CA PRO A 75 -11.16 19.39 5.02
C PRO A 75 -11.66 18.00 5.47
N LEU A 76 -12.48 17.33 4.66
CA LEU A 76 -12.95 15.97 4.96
C LEU A 76 -11.80 14.95 4.93
N GLY A 77 -10.80 15.18 4.08
CA GLY A 77 -9.56 14.40 4.07
C GLY A 77 -8.80 14.51 5.40
N PHE A 78 -8.75 15.69 5.99
CA PHE A 78 -8.14 15.90 7.31
C PHE A 78 -8.97 15.33 8.47
N ILE A 79 -10.28 15.11 8.28
CA ILE A 79 -11.12 14.36 9.22
C ILE A 79 -10.91 12.85 9.10
N HIS A 80 -10.66 12.34 7.88
CA HIS A 80 -10.36 10.92 7.66
C HIS A 80 -9.10 10.48 8.45
N LEU A 81 -8.04 11.28 8.47
CA LEU A 81 -6.79 10.89 9.15
C LEU A 81 -6.96 10.53 10.65
N PRO A 82 -7.52 11.38 11.52
CA PRO A 82 -7.73 11.03 12.91
C PRO A 82 -8.68 9.85 13.10
N LEU A 83 -9.68 9.66 12.21
CA LEU A 83 -10.52 8.46 12.23
C LEU A 83 -9.71 7.19 11.95
N ALA A 84 -8.79 7.23 10.99
CA ALA A 84 -7.92 6.10 10.69
C ALA A 84 -6.95 5.79 11.84
N ILE A 85 -6.34 6.82 12.44
CA ILE A 85 -5.43 6.67 13.60
C ILE A 85 -6.18 6.11 14.81
N ALA A 86 -7.31 6.70 15.17
CA ALA A 86 -8.12 6.24 16.29
C ALA A 86 -8.68 4.84 16.04
N GLY A 87 -9.16 4.57 14.83
CA GLY A 87 -9.64 3.25 14.41
C GLY A 87 -8.59 2.16 14.60
N THR A 88 -7.38 2.41 14.11
CA THR A 88 -6.25 1.48 14.28
C THR A 88 -5.88 1.31 15.75
N ALA A 89 -5.80 2.40 16.52
CA ALA A 89 -5.45 2.33 17.94
C ALA A 89 -6.45 1.47 18.73
N LEU A 90 -7.76 1.64 18.48
CA LEU A 90 -8.81 0.81 19.07
C LEU A 90 -8.69 -0.66 18.65
N MET A 91 -8.41 -0.94 17.36
CA MET A 91 -8.22 -2.32 16.90
C MET A 91 -7.01 -2.98 17.55
N VAL A 92 -5.85 -2.30 17.59
CA VAL A 92 -4.62 -2.81 18.19
C VAL A 92 -4.84 -3.09 19.67
N TRP A 93 -5.36 -2.12 20.42
CA TRP A 93 -5.67 -2.28 21.84
C TRP A 93 -6.70 -3.40 22.06
N GLY A 94 -7.77 -3.43 21.26
CA GLY A 94 -8.81 -4.46 21.34
C GLY A 94 -8.26 -5.87 21.11
N PHE A 95 -7.40 -6.08 20.11
CA PHE A 95 -6.75 -7.38 19.88
C PHE A 95 -5.75 -7.75 20.97
N THR A 96 -5.09 -6.78 21.60
CA THR A 96 -4.20 -7.05 22.75
C THR A 96 -4.98 -7.46 23.99
N GLN A 97 -6.14 -6.84 24.24
CA GLN A 97 -6.96 -7.09 25.43
C GLN A 97 -8.03 -8.19 25.22
N GLY A 98 -8.19 -8.72 24.01
CA GLY A 98 -9.31 -9.61 23.66
C GLY A 98 -10.68 -8.91 23.64
N ALA A 99 -10.72 -7.57 23.61
CA ALA A 99 -11.94 -6.77 23.61
C ALA A 99 -12.49 -6.57 22.19
N PHE A 100 -13.15 -7.60 21.64
CA PHE A 100 -13.61 -7.61 20.25
C PHE A 100 -14.69 -6.55 19.92
N THR A 101 -15.47 -6.10 20.90
CA THR A 101 -16.38 -4.95 20.70
C THR A 101 -15.62 -3.66 20.39
N VAL A 102 -14.43 -3.49 20.97
CA VAL A 102 -13.55 -2.34 20.68
C VAL A 102 -12.83 -2.51 19.35
N VAL A 103 -12.50 -3.74 18.96
CA VAL A 103 -12.04 -4.03 17.59
C VAL A 103 -13.12 -3.63 16.57
N ALA A 104 -14.38 -3.99 16.81
CA ALA A 104 -15.50 -3.61 15.96
C ALA A 104 -15.66 -2.08 15.88
N ALA A 105 -15.57 -1.37 17.01
CA ALA A 105 -15.59 0.09 17.03
C ALA A 105 -14.47 0.70 16.16
N GLY A 106 -13.25 0.17 16.27
CA GLY A 106 -12.13 0.58 15.42
C GLY A 106 -12.38 0.34 13.92
N GLY A 107 -12.97 -0.82 13.58
CA GLY A 107 -13.40 -1.13 12.22
C GLY A 107 -14.46 -0.14 11.68
N ILE A 108 -15.43 0.26 12.50
CA ILE A 108 -16.45 1.24 12.13
C ILE A 108 -15.81 2.59 11.80
N LEU A 109 -14.84 3.06 12.60
CA LEU A 109 -14.12 4.31 12.31
C LEU A 109 -13.40 4.25 10.96
N HIS A 110 -12.80 3.10 10.61
CA HIS A 110 -12.20 2.90 9.28
C HIS A 110 -13.22 2.93 8.14
N VAL A 111 -14.40 2.31 8.33
CA VAL A 111 -15.49 2.39 7.33
C VAL A 111 -15.92 3.83 7.10
N VAL A 112 -16.16 4.59 8.17
CA VAL A 112 -16.54 6.01 8.08
C VAL A 112 -15.45 6.81 7.35
N GLY A 113 -14.18 6.61 7.71
CA GLY A 113 -13.04 7.26 7.07
C GLY A 113 -12.95 6.98 5.56
N VAL A 114 -13.13 5.71 5.17
CA VAL A 114 -13.10 5.32 3.75
C VAL A 114 -14.31 5.83 2.98
N LEU A 115 -15.49 5.88 3.57
CA LEU A 115 -16.66 6.50 2.94
C LEU A 115 -16.46 8.01 2.73
N LEU A 116 -15.85 8.71 3.69
CA LEU A 116 -15.46 10.12 3.54
C LEU A 116 -14.47 10.28 2.37
N GLN A 117 -13.44 9.44 2.30
CA GLN A 117 -12.50 9.47 1.19
C GLN A 117 -13.18 9.19 -0.16
N ALA A 118 -14.03 8.16 -0.23
CA ALA A 118 -14.76 7.84 -1.45
C ALA A 118 -15.61 9.03 -1.91
N GLY A 119 -16.28 9.72 -0.98
CA GLY A 119 -17.01 10.96 -1.27
C GLY A 119 -16.12 12.08 -1.82
N VAL A 120 -14.94 12.30 -1.22
CA VAL A 120 -13.93 13.27 -1.69
C VAL A 120 -13.44 12.95 -3.11
N LEU A 121 -13.07 11.70 -3.36
CA LEU A 121 -12.55 11.27 -4.65
C LEU A 121 -13.65 11.30 -5.73
N ALA A 122 -14.88 10.88 -5.40
CA ALA A 122 -16.02 10.97 -6.29
C ALA A 122 -16.34 12.44 -6.63
N ALA A 123 -16.37 13.34 -5.64
CA ALA A 123 -16.58 14.77 -5.88
C ALA A 123 -15.50 15.39 -6.77
N THR A 124 -14.25 14.93 -6.63
CA THR A 124 -13.13 15.33 -7.47
C THR A 124 -13.34 14.87 -8.92
N LEU A 125 -13.71 13.61 -9.12
CA LEU A 125 -13.86 12.99 -10.45
C LEU A 125 -15.12 13.42 -11.22
N ARG A 126 -16.19 13.85 -10.54
CA ARG A 126 -17.45 14.32 -11.18
C ARG A 126 -17.26 15.49 -12.16
N VAL A 127 -16.12 16.16 -12.11
CA VAL A 127 -15.84 17.39 -12.88
C VAL A 127 -14.99 17.10 -14.12
N GLY A 128 -14.45 15.89 -14.25
CA GLY A 128 -13.60 15.49 -15.37
C GLY A 128 -14.02 14.14 -15.93
N SER A 129 -13.32 13.68 -16.97
CA SER A 129 -13.49 12.33 -17.48
C SER A 129 -12.85 11.33 -16.51
N PRO A 130 -13.51 10.21 -16.17
CA PRO A 130 -12.94 9.23 -15.26
C PRO A 130 -11.72 8.57 -15.90
N ALA A 131 -10.53 8.91 -15.42
CA ALA A 131 -9.30 8.23 -15.81
C ALA A 131 -9.38 6.75 -15.42
N ILE A 132 -8.73 5.86 -16.18
CA ILE A 132 -8.68 4.42 -15.92
C ILE A 132 -8.29 4.12 -14.46
N THR A 133 -7.38 4.91 -13.89
CA THR A 133 -6.90 4.79 -12.50
C THR A 133 -7.98 5.04 -11.44
N ALA A 134 -9.04 5.79 -11.77
CA ALA A 134 -10.18 5.98 -10.86
C ALA A 134 -10.98 4.68 -10.68
N ARG A 135 -11.00 3.80 -11.69
CA ARG A 135 -11.73 2.52 -11.62
C ARG A 135 -11.02 1.53 -10.70
N GLY A 136 -9.70 1.34 -10.86
CA GLY A 136 -8.90 0.52 -9.96
C GLY A 136 -8.98 1.00 -8.50
N ALA A 137 -8.90 2.32 -8.29
CA ALA A 137 -9.10 2.91 -6.96
C ALA A 137 -10.52 2.64 -6.40
N ALA A 138 -11.57 2.80 -7.21
CA ALA A 138 -12.94 2.54 -6.78
C ALA A 138 -13.17 1.06 -6.43
N LEU A 139 -12.65 0.13 -7.26
CA LEU A 139 -12.72 -1.30 -6.99
C LEU A 139 -12.00 -1.65 -5.68
N ALA A 140 -10.79 -1.13 -5.49
CA ALA A 140 -10.04 -1.36 -4.25
C ALA A 140 -10.78 -0.80 -3.02
N LEU A 141 -11.29 0.43 -3.09
CA LEU A 141 -12.05 1.02 -1.97
C LEU A 141 -13.33 0.23 -1.66
N GLY A 142 -14.03 -0.27 -2.68
CA GLY A 142 -15.14 -1.20 -2.50
C GLY A 142 -14.70 -2.48 -1.78
N GLY A 143 -13.58 -3.07 -2.21
CA GLY A 143 -12.96 -4.21 -1.54
C GLY A 143 -12.61 -3.94 -0.08
N PHE A 144 -12.09 -2.74 0.24
CA PHE A 144 -11.80 -2.33 1.61
C PHE A 144 -13.07 -2.24 2.46
N VAL A 145 -14.14 -1.62 1.96
CA VAL A 145 -15.41 -1.50 2.69
C VAL A 145 -15.98 -2.88 3.02
N VAL A 146 -15.95 -3.81 2.06
CA VAL A 146 -16.37 -5.20 2.30
C VAL A 146 -15.47 -5.89 3.32
N THR A 147 -14.14 -5.73 3.20
CA THR A 147 -13.17 -6.27 4.16
C THR A 147 -13.47 -5.80 5.58
N ALA A 148 -13.67 -4.49 5.77
CA ALA A 148 -13.94 -3.90 7.07
C ALA A 148 -15.30 -4.34 7.62
N ALA A 149 -16.34 -4.40 6.79
CA ALA A 149 -17.66 -4.89 7.19
C ALA A 149 -17.61 -6.35 7.67
N LEU A 150 -16.88 -7.22 6.94
CA LEU A 150 -16.64 -8.60 7.37
C LEU A 150 -15.86 -8.65 8.68
N GLY A 151 -14.83 -7.82 8.85
CA GLY A 151 -14.05 -7.73 10.08
C GLY A 151 -14.89 -7.31 11.29
N ILE A 152 -15.79 -6.34 11.12
CA ILE A 152 -16.76 -5.93 12.14
C ILE A 152 -17.70 -7.08 12.47
N ALA A 153 -18.26 -7.78 11.47
CA ALA A 153 -19.14 -8.92 11.67
C ALA A 153 -18.44 -10.06 12.44
N ILE A 154 -17.17 -10.35 12.10
CA ILE A 154 -16.35 -11.34 12.81
C ILE A 154 -16.14 -10.92 14.26
N ALA A 155 -15.79 -9.64 14.50
CA ALA A 155 -15.53 -9.13 15.84
C ALA A 155 -16.78 -9.14 16.73
N LEU A 156 -17.95 -8.78 16.19
CA LEU A 156 -19.23 -8.83 16.91
C LEU A 156 -19.73 -10.26 17.11
N GLY A 157 -19.38 -11.18 16.20
CA GLY A 157 -19.70 -12.60 16.28
C GLY A 157 -18.59 -13.46 16.91
N ALA A 158 -17.60 -12.85 17.56
CA ALA A 158 -16.46 -13.57 18.13
C ALA A 158 -16.95 -14.61 19.16
N GLY A 159 -16.49 -15.86 19.03
CA GLY A 159 -16.97 -17.00 19.84
C GLY A 159 -18.10 -17.80 19.21
N THR A 160 -18.60 -17.42 18.03
CA THR A 160 -19.60 -18.20 17.27
C THR A 160 -18.95 -19.03 16.14
N PRO A 161 -19.52 -20.20 15.76
CA PRO A 161 -19.03 -21.00 14.63
C PRO A 161 -19.00 -20.23 13.30
N SER A 162 -19.95 -19.31 13.10
CA SER A 162 -20.03 -18.44 11.92
C SER A 162 -18.84 -17.47 11.79
N GLY A 163 -18.24 -17.05 12.91
CA GLY A 163 -17.09 -16.14 12.88
C GLY A 163 -15.86 -16.77 12.21
N GLY A 164 -15.63 -18.07 12.42
CA GLY A 164 -14.48 -18.79 11.87
C GLY A 164 -14.48 -18.86 10.33
N ALA A 165 -15.65 -19.15 9.73
CA ALA A 165 -15.78 -19.26 8.27
C ALA A 165 -15.52 -17.92 7.55
N LEU A 166 -15.83 -16.79 8.19
CA LEU A 166 -15.65 -15.47 7.61
C LEU A 166 -14.20 -14.97 7.64
N ILE A 167 -13.31 -15.53 8.46
CA ILE A 167 -11.91 -15.10 8.57
C ILE A 167 -11.19 -15.24 7.22
N GLY A 168 -11.36 -16.38 6.55
CA GLY A 168 -10.76 -16.62 5.24
C GLY A 168 -11.28 -15.65 4.18
N VAL A 169 -12.59 -15.37 4.21
CA VAL A 169 -13.26 -14.40 3.32
C VAL A 169 -12.74 -12.98 3.56
N HIS A 170 -12.67 -12.55 4.83
CA HIS A 170 -12.11 -11.26 5.24
C HIS A 170 -10.67 -11.10 4.75
N GLY A 171 -9.82 -12.11 5.00
CA GLY A 171 -8.43 -12.09 4.55
C GLY A 171 -8.28 -12.01 3.03
N MET A 172 -9.10 -12.75 2.28
CA MET A 172 -9.08 -12.74 0.81
C MET A 172 -9.52 -11.39 0.25
N PHE A 173 -10.60 -10.80 0.77
CA PHE A 173 -11.03 -9.46 0.36
C PHE A 173 -9.97 -8.40 0.71
N GLY A 174 -9.36 -8.46 1.89
CA GLY A 174 -8.34 -7.51 2.30
C GLY A 174 -7.07 -7.58 1.44
N LEU A 175 -6.54 -8.78 1.25
CA LEU A 175 -5.27 -8.99 0.54
C LEU A 175 -5.42 -8.89 -0.98
N ALA A 176 -6.44 -9.51 -1.56
CA ALA A 176 -6.57 -9.60 -3.02
C ALA A 176 -7.49 -8.51 -3.60
N ALA A 177 -8.70 -8.33 -3.06
CA ALA A 177 -9.67 -7.38 -3.62
C ALA A 177 -9.33 -5.91 -3.29
N PHE A 178 -8.78 -5.63 -2.10
CA PHE A 178 -8.28 -4.31 -1.75
C PHE A 178 -6.83 -4.13 -2.20
N PHE A 179 -5.86 -4.76 -1.52
CA PHE A 179 -4.45 -4.50 -1.78
C PHE A 179 -4.00 -4.95 -3.17
N GLY A 180 -4.34 -6.17 -3.58
CA GLY A 180 -3.96 -6.71 -4.89
C GLY A 180 -4.42 -5.83 -6.04
N THR A 181 -5.71 -5.50 -6.09
CA THR A 181 -6.27 -4.59 -7.10
C THR A 181 -5.59 -3.22 -7.06
N LEU A 182 -5.38 -2.64 -5.88
CA LEU A 182 -4.76 -1.33 -5.77
C LEU A 182 -3.29 -1.32 -6.24
N ILE A 183 -2.51 -2.33 -5.85
CA ILE A 183 -1.10 -2.46 -6.22
C ILE A 183 -0.97 -2.60 -7.73
N VAL A 184 -1.81 -3.40 -8.38
CA VAL A 184 -1.78 -3.53 -9.85
C VAL A 184 -2.12 -2.21 -10.53
N ALA A 185 -3.19 -1.53 -10.07
CA ALA A 185 -3.59 -0.24 -10.60
C ALA A 185 -2.50 0.84 -10.46
N VAL A 186 -1.89 0.92 -9.27
CA VAL A 186 -0.83 1.90 -8.98
C VAL A 186 0.47 1.53 -9.70
N THR A 187 0.87 0.25 -9.74
CA THR A 187 2.12 -0.19 -10.38
C THR A 187 2.17 0.24 -11.84
N PHE A 188 1.16 -0.10 -12.64
CA PHE A 188 1.19 0.21 -14.08
C PHE A 188 1.20 1.71 -14.33
N ARG A 189 0.54 2.49 -13.46
CA ARG A 189 0.59 3.94 -13.55
C ARG A 189 1.98 4.49 -13.22
N LEU A 190 2.61 3.98 -12.17
CA LEU A 190 3.95 4.38 -11.78
C LEU A 190 5.00 4.00 -12.83
N LEU A 191 4.85 2.85 -13.48
CA LEU A 191 5.69 2.46 -14.61
C LEU A 191 5.55 3.44 -15.78
N ARG A 192 4.34 3.89 -16.11
CA ARG A 192 4.14 4.92 -17.14
C ARG A 192 4.81 6.24 -16.78
N MET A 193 4.70 6.68 -15.54
CA MET A 193 5.23 7.98 -15.10
C MET A 193 6.75 7.99 -14.97
N PHE A 194 7.33 6.95 -14.40
CA PHE A 194 8.73 6.94 -13.99
C PHE A 194 9.63 6.06 -14.87
N GLU A 195 9.11 4.99 -15.48
CA GLU A 195 9.86 4.14 -16.41
C GLU A 195 9.54 4.46 -17.88
N ARG A 196 8.59 5.38 -18.13
CA ARG A 196 8.08 5.72 -19.48
C ARG A 196 7.60 4.50 -20.27
N PHE A 197 7.13 3.47 -19.56
CA PHE A 197 6.63 2.23 -20.14
C PHE A 197 5.14 2.07 -19.83
N SER A 198 4.30 1.87 -20.85
CA SER A 198 2.84 1.79 -20.68
C SER A 198 2.30 0.44 -21.10
N LEU A 199 1.35 -0.07 -20.31
CA LEU A 199 0.60 -1.31 -20.54
C LEU A 199 -0.93 -1.05 -20.53
N GLU A 200 -1.37 0.18 -20.81
CA GLU A 200 -2.69 0.70 -20.41
C GLU A 200 -3.96 0.18 -21.13
N PRO A 201 -3.95 -0.82 -22.03
CA PRO A 201 -5.15 -1.66 -22.19
C PRO A 201 -5.15 -2.87 -21.25
N ARG A 202 -3.99 -3.51 -21.09
CA ARG A 202 -3.82 -4.75 -20.30
C ARG A 202 -3.97 -4.50 -18.80
N ALA A 203 -3.56 -3.32 -18.33
CA ALA A 203 -3.66 -2.92 -16.93
C ALA A 203 -5.10 -3.03 -16.40
N LEU A 204 -6.06 -2.43 -17.10
CA LEU A 204 -7.47 -2.42 -16.70
C LEU A 204 -8.04 -3.85 -16.60
N TRP A 205 -7.77 -4.68 -17.60
CA TRP A 205 -8.25 -6.07 -17.59
C TRP A 205 -7.65 -6.87 -16.45
N LEU A 206 -6.39 -6.61 -16.11
CA LEU A 206 -5.73 -7.28 -15.01
C LEU A 206 -6.25 -6.81 -13.64
N GLU A 207 -6.52 -5.52 -13.48
CA GLU A 207 -7.18 -4.96 -12.28
C GLU A 207 -8.54 -5.63 -12.05
N ILE A 208 -9.37 -5.71 -13.11
CA ILE A 208 -10.68 -6.36 -13.06
C ILE A 208 -10.52 -7.86 -12.79
N ALA A 209 -9.58 -8.53 -13.45
CA ALA A 209 -9.34 -9.95 -13.26
C ALA A 209 -8.94 -10.26 -11.81
N ILE A 210 -8.03 -9.49 -11.22
CA ILE A 210 -7.63 -9.67 -9.82
C ILE A 210 -8.80 -9.41 -8.87
N ALA A 211 -9.57 -8.33 -9.06
CA ALA A 211 -10.72 -8.05 -8.23
C ALA A 211 -11.79 -9.17 -8.32
N ALA A 212 -12.13 -9.59 -9.53
CA ALA A 212 -13.13 -10.63 -9.77
C ALA A 212 -12.68 -12.00 -9.24
N THR A 213 -11.42 -12.36 -9.47
CA THR A 213 -10.86 -13.63 -8.97
C THR A 213 -10.68 -13.62 -7.45
N ALA A 214 -10.43 -12.47 -6.83
CA ALA A 214 -10.44 -12.32 -5.38
C ALA A 214 -11.83 -12.58 -4.78
N ILE A 215 -12.88 -11.99 -5.37
CA ILE A 215 -14.27 -12.25 -4.96
C ILE A 215 -14.59 -13.73 -5.14
N LEU A 216 -14.24 -14.31 -6.29
CA LEU A 216 -14.46 -15.73 -6.53
C LEU A 216 -13.65 -16.61 -5.59
N ALA A 217 -12.43 -16.23 -5.22
CA ALA A 217 -11.59 -16.97 -4.28
C ALA A 217 -12.17 -16.95 -2.87
N ALA A 218 -12.86 -15.86 -2.50
CA ALA A 218 -13.54 -15.73 -1.23
C ALA A 218 -14.84 -16.57 -1.18
N LEU A 219 -15.61 -16.61 -2.28
CA LEU A 219 -16.91 -17.30 -2.33
C LEU A 219 -16.81 -18.78 -2.73
N LEU A 220 -15.92 -19.09 -3.66
CA LEU A 220 -15.71 -20.42 -4.26
C LEU A 220 -14.19 -20.72 -4.34
N PRO A 221 -13.52 -20.98 -3.19
CA PRO A 221 -12.06 -21.06 -3.13
C PRO A 221 -11.43 -22.06 -4.11
N ARG A 222 -12.11 -23.20 -4.34
CA ARG A 222 -11.65 -24.27 -5.26
C ARG A 222 -11.50 -23.80 -6.71
N VAL A 223 -12.23 -22.76 -7.11
CA VAL A 223 -12.17 -22.19 -8.46
C VAL A 223 -11.44 -20.85 -8.44
N GLY A 224 -11.75 -19.99 -7.47
CA GLY A 224 -11.21 -18.65 -7.43
C GLY A 224 -9.73 -18.56 -7.10
N VAL A 225 -9.19 -19.40 -6.20
CA VAL A 225 -7.75 -19.36 -5.87
C VAL A 225 -6.89 -19.75 -7.08
N PRO A 226 -7.20 -20.83 -7.86
CA PRO A 226 -6.51 -21.10 -9.12
C PRO A 226 -6.57 -19.95 -10.13
N LEU A 227 -7.72 -19.29 -10.29
CA LEU A 227 -7.83 -18.15 -11.21
C LEU A 227 -7.06 -16.92 -10.71
N LEU A 228 -7.02 -16.70 -9.39
CA LEU A 228 -6.19 -15.66 -8.79
C LEU A 228 -4.70 -15.95 -8.99
N ALA A 229 -4.29 -17.22 -9.00
CA ALA A 229 -2.92 -17.62 -9.33
C ALA A 229 -2.58 -17.26 -10.78
N ALA A 230 -3.49 -17.55 -11.72
CA ALA A 230 -3.32 -17.18 -13.12
C ALA A 230 -3.22 -15.65 -13.31
N ALA A 231 -4.07 -14.88 -12.62
CA ALA A 231 -4.02 -13.42 -12.63
C ALA A 231 -2.69 -12.88 -12.04
N SER A 232 -2.21 -13.48 -10.94
CA SER A 232 -0.94 -13.12 -10.30
C SER A 232 0.26 -13.42 -11.20
N LEU A 233 0.26 -14.58 -11.87
CA LEU A 233 1.26 -14.93 -12.88
C LEU A 233 1.25 -13.96 -14.06
N ALA A 234 0.06 -13.56 -14.55
CA ALA A 234 -0.06 -12.56 -15.60
C ALA A 234 0.51 -11.20 -15.16
N PHE A 235 0.30 -10.81 -13.90
CA PHE A 235 0.92 -9.60 -13.34
C PHE A 235 2.45 -9.69 -13.31
N ALA A 236 3.01 -10.75 -12.73
CA ALA A 236 4.45 -10.98 -12.68
C ALA A 236 5.08 -11.06 -14.09
N PHE A 237 4.40 -11.72 -15.04
CA PHE A 237 4.83 -11.78 -16.43
C PHE A 237 4.93 -10.38 -17.06
N ASN A 238 3.91 -9.53 -16.87
CA ASN A 238 3.95 -8.17 -17.38
C ASN A 238 5.11 -7.34 -16.78
N LEU A 239 5.44 -7.56 -15.49
CA LEU A 239 6.63 -6.93 -14.89
C LEU A 239 7.94 -7.46 -15.52
N GLY A 240 8.01 -8.75 -15.84
CA GLY A 240 9.13 -9.33 -16.60
C GLY A 240 9.27 -8.73 -18.00
N VAL A 241 8.15 -8.49 -18.70
CA VAL A 241 8.14 -7.80 -20.00
C VAL A 241 8.69 -6.38 -19.86
N VAL A 242 8.30 -5.64 -18.83
CA VAL A 242 8.84 -4.31 -18.52
C VAL A 242 10.34 -4.40 -18.25
N ALA A 243 10.78 -5.37 -17.45
CA ALA A 243 12.20 -5.56 -17.13
C ALA A 243 13.07 -5.85 -18.35
N LYS A 244 12.53 -6.57 -19.34
CA LYS A 244 13.20 -6.90 -20.59
C LYS A 244 13.32 -5.71 -21.55
N HIS A 245 12.30 -4.86 -21.61
CA HIS A 245 12.20 -3.79 -22.63
C HIS A 245 12.40 -2.37 -22.08
N ARG A 246 12.63 -2.22 -20.76
CA ARG A 246 12.94 -0.93 -20.17
C ARG A 246 14.25 -0.37 -20.73
N ASN A 247 14.37 0.95 -20.67
CA ASN A 247 15.67 1.58 -20.79
C ASN A 247 16.45 1.40 -19.46
N PRO A 248 17.61 0.72 -19.46
CA PRO A 248 18.38 0.43 -18.25
C PRO A 248 19.02 1.66 -17.59
N ALA A 249 18.96 2.82 -18.25
CA ALA A 249 19.37 4.11 -17.69
C ALA A 249 18.33 4.71 -16.73
N TYR A 250 17.08 4.23 -16.79
CA TYR A 250 16.07 4.56 -15.77
C TYR A 250 16.20 3.62 -14.57
N GLN A 251 15.85 4.16 -13.40
CA GLN A 251 16.15 3.62 -12.08
C GLN A 251 15.84 2.13 -11.91
N ARG A 252 16.90 1.34 -11.71
CA ARG A 252 16.83 -0.12 -11.60
C ARG A 252 16.12 -0.59 -10.34
N GLU A 253 16.21 0.21 -9.28
CA GLU A 253 15.81 -0.15 -7.92
C GLU A 253 14.31 -0.34 -7.82
N THR A 254 13.50 0.60 -8.33
CA THR A 254 12.04 0.48 -8.16
C THR A 254 11.45 -0.68 -8.93
N LEU A 255 12.00 -1.01 -10.10
CA LEU A 255 11.58 -2.23 -10.78
C LEU A 255 11.99 -3.48 -9.98
N LEU A 256 13.11 -3.45 -9.26
CA LEU A 256 13.48 -4.53 -8.36
C LEU A 256 12.43 -4.71 -7.26
N TYR A 257 12.00 -3.63 -6.59
CA TYR A 257 10.89 -3.70 -5.62
C TYR A 257 9.60 -4.24 -6.24
N ALA A 258 9.23 -3.77 -7.44
CA ALA A 258 8.04 -4.25 -8.14
C ALA A 258 8.13 -5.74 -8.53
N LEU A 259 9.28 -6.19 -9.03
CA LEU A 259 9.53 -7.60 -9.38
C LEU A 259 9.49 -8.49 -8.14
N THR A 260 10.17 -8.09 -7.05
CA THR A 260 10.14 -8.82 -5.78
C THR A 260 8.71 -8.91 -5.23
N SER A 261 7.97 -7.81 -5.27
CA SER A 261 6.55 -7.79 -4.92
C SER A 261 5.75 -8.77 -5.80
N GLY A 262 5.84 -8.66 -7.12
CA GLY A 262 5.11 -9.54 -8.05
C GLY A 262 5.40 -11.03 -7.84
N LEU A 263 6.67 -11.39 -7.63
CA LEU A 263 7.07 -12.76 -7.29
C LEU A 263 6.49 -13.20 -5.94
N ALA A 264 6.55 -12.36 -4.92
CA ALA A 264 5.97 -12.66 -3.62
C ALA A 264 4.45 -12.88 -3.70
N GLY A 265 3.75 -12.11 -4.54
CA GLY A 265 2.31 -12.29 -4.80
C GLY A 265 2.02 -13.66 -5.42
N CYS A 266 2.81 -14.10 -6.40
CA CYS A 266 2.71 -15.44 -6.95
C CYS A 266 2.93 -16.50 -5.86
N VAL A 267 4.03 -16.40 -5.09
CA VAL A 267 4.34 -17.35 -4.01
C VAL A 267 3.22 -17.40 -2.98
N ALA A 268 2.61 -16.27 -2.63
CA ALA A 268 1.49 -16.21 -1.70
C ALA A 268 0.31 -17.06 -2.18
N VAL A 269 -0.08 -16.95 -3.45
CA VAL A 269 -1.22 -17.72 -3.98
C VAL A 269 -0.88 -19.20 -4.12
N PHE A 270 0.34 -19.56 -4.52
CA PHE A 270 0.77 -20.97 -4.55
C PHE A 270 0.87 -21.58 -3.16
N ALA A 271 1.34 -20.82 -2.16
CA ALA A 271 1.30 -21.21 -0.76
C ALA A 271 -0.15 -21.49 -0.31
N ALA A 272 -1.09 -20.64 -0.73
CA ALA A 272 -2.50 -20.84 -0.44
C ALA A 272 -3.05 -22.12 -1.09
N LEU A 273 -2.72 -22.39 -2.36
CA LEU A 273 -3.10 -23.63 -3.04
C LEU A 273 -2.52 -24.88 -2.36
N ALA A 274 -1.33 -24.77 -1.79
CA ALA A 274 -0.67 -25.84 -1.04
C ALA A 274 -1.21 -26.01 0.41
N GLY A 275 -2.18 -25.20 0.83
CA GLY A 275 -2.72 -25.22 2.19
C GLY A 275 -1.85 -24.53 3.26
N ALA A 276 -0.74 -23.90 2.87
CA ALA A 276 0.18 -23.20 3.75
C ALA A 276 -0.27 -21.76 4.02
N MET A 277 -1.42 -21.59 4.69
CA MET A 277 -2.08 -20.28 4.87
C MET A 277 -1.23 -19.22 5.58
N GLU A 278 -0.48 -19.61 6.62
CA GLU A 278 0.37 -18.67 7.35
C GLU A 278 1.45 -18.08 6.44
N MET A 279 2.14 -18.96 5.69
CA MET A 279 3.09 -18.56 4.66
C MET A 279 2.43 -17.67 3.60
N ALA A 280 1.23 -18.05 3.13
CA ALA A 280 0.48 -17.26 2.16
C ALA A 280 0.21 -15.84 2.65
N VAL A 281 -0.21 -15.67 3.92
CA VAL A 281 -0.47 -14.35 4.51
C VAL A 281 0.81 -13.52 4.63
N ILE A 282 1.93 -14.11 5.05
CA ILE A 282 3.21 -13.38 5.18
C ILE A 282 3.71 -12.95 3.80
N PHE A 283 3.69 -13.85 2.81
CA PHE A 283 4.07 -13.51 1.44
C PHE A 283 3.13 -12.47 0.82
N ALA A 284 1.82 -12.55 1.06
CA ALA A 284 0.86 -11.57 0.57
C ALA A 284 1.03 -10.21 1.25
N LEU A 285 0.99 -10.14 2.58
CA LEU A 285 0.98 -8.88 3.29
C LEU A 285 2.38 -8.24 3.39
N TRP A 286 3.38 -8.98 3.86
CA TRP A 286 4.70 -8.40 4.11
C TRP A 286 5.52 -8.27 2.83
N LEU A 287 5.59 -9.34 2.03
CA LEU A 287 6.48 -9.39 0.87
C LEU A 287 5.85 -8.87 -0.42
N PHE A 288 4.55 -9.06 -0.66
CA PHE A 288 3.85 -8.46 -1.79
C PHE A 288 3.42 -7.03 -1.46
N VAL A 289 2.48 -6.83 -0.53
CA VAL A 289 1.99 -5.49 -0.21
C VAL A 289 3.08 -4.59 0.35
N GLY A 290 3.81 -5.05 1.36
CA GLY A 290 4.85 -4.27 2.02
C GLY A 290 5.98 -3.84 1.07
N THR A 291 6.50 -4.75 0.24
CA THR A 291 7.55 -4.41 -0.72
C THR A 291 7.05 -3.40 -1.77
N ALA A 292 5.81 -3.55 -2.28
CA ALA A 292 5.22 -2.58 -3.18
C ALA A 292 5.13 -1.20 -2.52
N VAL A 293 4.58 -1.12 -1.31
CA VAL A 293 4.40 0.13 -0.56
C VAL A 293 5.73 0.81 -0.27
N VAL A 294 6.72 0.07 0.24
CA VAL A 294 8.07 0.61 0.53
C VAL A 294 8.73 1.13 -0.75
N GLY A 295 8.63 0.38 -1.86
CA GLY A 295 9.15 0.80 -3.15
C GLY A 295 8.46 2.06 -3.69
N TYR A 296 7.15 2.19 -3.49
CA TYR A 296 6.39 3.38 -3.89
C TYR A 296 6.72 4.61 -3.05
N LEU A 297 6.85 4.48 -1.73
CA LEU A 297 7.18 5.59 -0.84
C LEU A 297 8.49 6.26 -1.24
N GLN A 298 9.49 5.48 -1.63
CA GLN A 298 10.78 5.98 -2.11
C GLN A 298 10.65 6.81 -3.39
N ARG A 299 9.54 6.75 -4.13
CA ARG A 299 9.30 7.63 -5.30
C ARG A 299 8.34 8.75 -5.01
N ILE A 300 7.23 8.43 -4.37
CA ILE A 300 6.12 9.35 -4.18
C ILE A 300 6.52 10.47 -3.23
N VAL A 301 7.18 10.16 -2.10
CA VAL A 301 7.54 11.17 -1.09
C VAL A 301 8.54 12.20 -1.65
N PRO A 302 9.68 11.81 -2.25
CA PRO A 302 10.58 12.77 -2.88
C PRO A 302 9.90 13.61 -3.97
N PHE A 303 9.07 12.97 -4.80
CA PHE A 303 8.35 13.63 -5.89
C PHE A 303 7.39 14.70 -5.37
N ILE A 304 6.55 14.39 -4.37
CA ILE A 304 5.60 15.35 -3.79
C ILE A 304 6.34 16.54 -3.19
N TRP A 305 7.41 16.27 -2.44
CA TRP A 305 8.23 17.32 -1.82
C TRP A 305 8.83 18.27 -2.86
N TRP A 306 9.50 17.73 -3.88
CA TRP A 306 10.16 18.55 -4.90
C TRP A 306 9.18 19.27 -5.84
N MET A 307 8.02 18.68 -6.10
CA MET A 307 6.93 19.35 -6.81
C MET A 307 6.40 20.56 -6.03
N ARG A 308 6.29 20.44 -4.70
CA ARG A 308 5.92 21.59 -3.84
C ARG A 308 7.03 22.65 -3.85
N ARG A 309 8.26 22.24 -3.58
CA ARG A 309 9.42 23.14 -3.46
C ARG A 309 9.65 23.93 -4.74
N SER A 310 9.65 23.28 -5.90
CA SER A 310 9.86 23.94 -7.19
C SER A 310 8.81 25.00 -7.52
N ARG A 311 7.58 24.84 -7.04
CA ARG A 311 6.52 25.86 -7.18
C ARG A 311 6.74 27.07 -6.29
N LEU A 312 7.22 26.86 -5.07
CA LEU A 312 7.46 27.93 -4.10
C LEU A 312 8.72 28.73 -4.43
N GLU A 313 9.79 28.03 -4.80
CA GLU A 313 11.10 28.64 -5.05
C GLU A 313 11.29 29.03 -6.52
N GLY A 314 10.37 28.66 -7.42
CA GLY A 314 10.51 28.89 -8.86
C GLY A 314 11.66 28.12 -9.50
N THR A 315 12.26 27.15 -8.79
CA THR A 315 13.43 26.40 -9.27
C THR A 315 13.02 25.52 -10.45
N ARG A 316 13.62 25.78 -11.63
CA ARG A 316 13.43 24.94 -12.82
C ARG A 316 14.27 23.66 -12.80
N ASN A 317 15.27 23.59 -11.92
CA ASN A 317 16.26 22.53 -11.90
C ASN A 317 15.95 21.53 -10.77
N ILE A 318 14.89 20.74 -10.99
CA ILE A 318 14.45 19.68 -10.07
C ILE A 318 15.47 18.54 -10.16
N PRO A 319 15.97 18.00 -9.02
CA PRO A 319 16.87 16.86 -9.06
C PRO A 319 16.25 15.70 -9.84
N MET A 320 17.09 14.89 -10.47
CA MET A 320 16.65 13.62 -11.02
C MET A 320 16.25 12.70 -9.86
N LEU A 321 15.31 11.78 -10.09
CA LEU A 321 14.87 10.85 -9.05
C LEU A 321 16.05 10.03 -8.48
N GLY A 322 17.07 9.74 -9.30
CA GLY A 322 18.30 9.05 -8.90
C GLY A 322 19.23 9.89 -8.02
N GLU A 323 19.07 11.21 -8.03
CA GLU A 323 19.77 12.11 -7.10
C GLU A 323 19.03 12.19 -5.76
N MET A 324 17.70 12.03 -5.77
CA MET A 324 16.87 12.05 -4.57
C MET A 324 17.02 10.78 -3.72
N ASN A 325 17.23 9.63 -4.36
CA ASN A 325 17.30 8.32 -3.72
C ASN A 325 18.72 7.77 -3.78
N GLU A 326 19.20 7.15 -2.69
CA GLU A 326 20.47 6.45 -2.72
C GLU A 326 20.27 4.96 -3.01
N THR A 327 20.91 4.48 -4.09
CA THR A 327 20.73 3.11 -4.61
C THR A 327 21.19 2.06 -3.62
N ARG A 328 22.37 2.23 -2.99
CA ARG A 328 22.90 1.24 -2.05
C ARG A 328 22.01 1.08 -0.83
N LEU A 329 21.51 2.21 -0.31
CA LEU A 329 20.57 2.22 0.79
C LEU A 329 19.24 1.55 0.38
N GLY A 330 18.74 1.84 -0.83
CA GLY A 330 17.56 1.17 -1.40
C GLY A 330 17.70 -0.35 -1.47
N HIS A 331 18.86 -0.87 -1.87
CA HIS A 331 19.13 -2.32 -1.89
C HIS A 331 19.25 -2.91 -0.48
N ALA A 332 19.90 -2.20 0.46
CA ALA A 332 20.02 -2.64 1.84
C ALA A 332 18.64 -2.73 2.53
N ILE A 333 17.78 -1.73 2.33
CA ILE A 333 16.38 -1.75 2.81
C ILE A 333 15.66 -2.97 2.26
N LEU A 334 15.74 -3.21 0.95
CA LEU A 334 15.06 -4.36 0.33
C LEU A 334 15.57 -5.70 0.85
N ALA A 335 16.90 -5.85 0.99
CA ALA A 335 17.52 -7.07 1.48
C ALA A 335 17.11 -7.36 2.93
N LEU A 336 17.11 -6.36 3.81
CA LEU A 336 16.64 -6.50 5.19
C LEU A 336 15.14 -6.76 5.28
N TRP A 337 14.34 -6.11 4.43
CA TRP A 337 12.89 -6.29 4.37
C TRP A 337 12.50 -7.71 3.95
N VAL A 338 13.09 -8.19 2.85
CA VAL A 338 12.88 -9.54 2.33
C VAL A 338 13.47 -10.57 3.28
N GLY A 339 14.70 -10.36 3.75
CA GLY A 339 15.37 -11.24 4.69
C GLY A 339 14.59 -11.42 5.99
N GLY A 340 14.05 -10.32 6.56
CA GLY A 340 13.17 -10.38 7.73
C GLY A 340 11.88 -11.16 7.47
N GLY A 341 11.24 -10.95 6.32
CA GLY A 341 10.04 -11.70 5.93
C GLY A 341 10.31 -13.19 5.76
N LEU A 342 11.38 -13.56 5.06
CA LEU A 342 11.80 -14.96 4.89
C LEU A 342 12.21 -15.59 6.22
N TRP A 343 12.90 -14.85 7.08
CA TRP A 343 13.23 -15.30 8.43
C TRP A 343 11.98 -15.62 9.22
N TYR A 344 10.97 -14.74 9.22
CA TYR A 344 9.72 -14.99 9.92
C TYR A 344 9.01 -16.27 9.43
N VAL A 345 9.04 -16.54 8.12
CA VAL A 345 8.41 -17.75 7.52
C VAL A 345 9.15 -19.03 7.86
N PHE A 346 10.48 -19.03 7.79
CA PHE A 346 11.27 -20.27 7.78
C PHE A 346 12.06 -20.52 9.08
N ALA A 347 12.22 -19.52 9.94
CA ALA A 347 12.88 -19.71 11.22
C ALA A 347 12.00 -20.54 12.17
N PRO A 348 12.62 -21.28 13.12
CA PRO A 348 11.88 -21.87 14.22
C PRO A 348 11.01 -20.83 14.93
N GLN A 349 9.81 -21.21 15.37
CA GLN A 349 8.83 -20.29 15.96
C GLN A 349 9.39 -19.46 17.13
N ALA A 350 10.27 -20.06 17.94
CA ALA A 350 10.96 -19.38 19.05
C ALA A 350 11.87 -18.22 18.60
N LEU A 351 12.29 -18.20 17.33
CA LEU A 351 13.16 -17.19 16.74
C LEU A 351 12.42 -16.29 15.75
N ALA A 352 11.13 -16.53 15.47
CA ALA A 352 10.38 -15.78 14.46
C ALA A 352 10.28 -14.28 14.80
N THR A 353 10.14 -13.93 16.08
CA THR A 353 10.08 -12.52 16.54
C THR A 353 11.36 -11.74 16.26
N LEU A 354 12.50 -12.42 16.09
CA LEU A 354 13.76 -11.77 15.70
C LEU A 354 13.67 -11.11 14.31
N ALA A 355 12.70 -11.50 13.48
CA ALA A 355 12.39 -10.82 12.23
C ALA A 355 12.00 -9.34 12.41
N GLY A 356 11.54 -8.95 13.61
CA GLY A 356 11.28 -7.56 13.96
C GLY A 356 12.52 -6.68 13.89
N TRP A 357 13.72 -7.21 14.16
CA TRP A 357 14.97 -6.44 14.11
C TRP A 357 15.37 -6.06 12.68
N PRO A 358 15.48 -6.99 11.70
CA PRO A 358 15.67 -6.61 10.30
C PRO A 358 14.61 -5.65 9.78
N ALA A 359 13.33 -5.86 10.16
CA ALA A 359 12.24 -4.96 9.78
C ALA A 359 12.43 -3.53 10.34
N LEU A 360 12.85 -3.41 11.60
CA LEU A 360 13.09 -2.12 12.25
C LEU A 360 14.30 -1.39 11.65
N ILE A 361 15.37 -2.12 11.31
CA ILE A 361 16.54 -1.56 10.63
C ILE A 361 16.17 -1.11 9.20
N ALA A 362 15.39 -1.92 8.47
CA ALA A 362 14.88 -1.56 7.15
C ALA A 362 13.99 -0.31 7.22
N TRP A 363 13.15 -0.19 8.26
CA TRP A 363 12.36 1.00 8.54
C TRP A 363 13.24 2.24 8.80
N GLY A 364 14.27 2.13 9.63
CA GLY A 364 15.22 3.23 9.85
C GLY A 364 15.92 3.66 8.56
N GLY A 365 16.32 2.69 7.73
CA GLY A 365 16.85 2.95 6.39
C GLY A 365 15.84 3.66 5.48
N LEU A 366 14.56 3.26 5.52
CA LEU A 366 13.48 3.92 4.78
C LEU A 366 13.33 5.38 5.21
N ILE A 367 13.34 5.67 6.52
CA ILE A 367 13.30 7.05 7.05
C ILE A 367 14.47 7.87 6.50
N ALA A 368 15.69 7.33 6.55
CA ALA A 368 16.88 8.00 6.02
C ALA A 368 16.75 8.28 4.51
N GLN A 369 16.25 7.30 3.75
CA GLN A 369 16.04 7.41 2.30
C GLN A 369 15.01 8.49 1.96
N ILE A 370 13.85 8.52 2.64
CA ILE A 370 12.80 9.51 2.36
C ILE A 370 13.15 10.90 2.89
N ALA A 371 14.04 11.02 3.89
CA ALA A 371 14.49 12.30 4.45
C ALA A 371 15.53 12.99 3.54
N ARG A 372 16.32 12.21 2.78
CA ARG A 372 17.38 12.74 1.89
C ARG A 372 16.94 13.87 0.96
N PRO A 373 15.80 13.80 0.25
CA PRO A 373 15.36 14.88 -0.66
C PRO A 373 15.06 16.21 0.02
N PHE A 374 14.78 16.20 1.33
CA PHE A 374 14.55 17.41 2.13
C PHE A 374 15.88 18.13 2.43
N LEU A 375 17.00 17.42 2.39
CA LEU A 375 18.34 17.93 2.67
C LEU A 375 19.10 18.37 1.42
N LEU A 376 18.62 18.00 0.23
CA LEU A 376 19.28 18.35 -1.01
C LEU A 376 19.15 19.86 -1.31
N PRO A 377 20.25 20.55 -1.65
CA PRO A 377 20.19 21.92 -2.13
C PRO A 377 19.48 21.98 -3.49
N GLY A 378 18.81 23.10 -3.76
CA GLY A 378 18.37 23.41 -5.13
C GLY A 378 19.60 23.57 -6.03
N LYS A 379 19.54 23.06 -7.26
CA LYS A 379 20.59 23.34 -8.25
C LYS A 379 20.48 24.81 -8.64
N THR A 380 21.50 25.61 -8.36
CA THR A 380 21.63 26.96 -8.93
C THR A 380 21.67 26.84 -10.45
N PRO A 381 21.05 27.77 -11.20
CA PRO A 381 21.26 27.83 -12.64
C PRO A 381 22.76 27.90 -12.92
N ALA A 382 23.27 27.10 -13.86
CA ALA A 382 24.59 27.35 -14.41
C ALA A 382 24.56 28.77 -14.98
N ALA A 383 25.47 29.62 -14.49
CA ALA A 383 25.60 31.01 -14.90
C ALA A 383 26.04 31.12 -16.37
#